data_AF-A0A7J9MGP0-F1
#
_entry.id   AF-A0A7J9MGP0-F1
#
_cell.length_a   1.000
_cell.length_b   1.000
_cell.length_c   1.000
_cell.angle_alpha   90.00
_cell.angle_beta   90.00
_cell.angle_gamma   90.00
#
_symmetry.space_group_name_H-M   'P 1'
#
loop_
_entity.id
_entity.type
_entity.pdbx_description
1 polymer ?
#
loop_
_entity_poly.entity_id
_entity_poly.type
_entity_poly.pdbx_seq_one_letter_code
_entity_poly.pdbx_strand_id
1 'polypeptide(L)' 'MAADPARSRTKSVFCEKCNHRGAVYYQPKPTARREEGLRLTFVCCNPNCGHRWRVNDIEFLRFR' A
#
# COMPACT_ATOMS: atom_id res chain seq x y z
N MET A 1 -0.35 3.62 22.53
CA MET A 1 -0.60 2.83 21.31
C MET A 1 -0.02 3.58 20.11
N ALA A 2 1.12 3.14 19.61
CA ALA A 2 1.80 3.78 18.49
C ALA A 2 1.04 3.45 17.20
N ALA A 3 0.41 4.45 16.59
CA ALA A 3 0.16 4.39 15.16
C ALA A 3 1.55 4.44 14.51
N ASP A 4 2.09 3.31 14.06
CA ASP A 4 3.40 3.21 13.43
C ASP A 4 3.61 4.35 12.42
N PRO A 5 4.44 5.38 12.75
CA PRO A 5 4.59 6.58 11.92
C PRO A 5 5.16 6.29 10.54
N ALA A 6 5.73 5.09 10.34
CA ALA A 6 6.28 4.62 9.08
C ALA A 6 5.22 4.20 8.05
N ARG A 7 3.96 4.05 8.46
CA ARG A 7 2.90 3.61 7.54
C ARG A 7 2.19 4.81 6.93
N SER A 8 2.79 5.35 5.87
CA SER A 8 2.17 6.39 5.06
C SER A 8 0.78 5.95 4.60
N ARG A 9 -0.22 6.80 4.87
CA ARG A 9 -1.61 6.60 4.45
C ARG A 9 -1.81 7.30 3.13
N THR A 10 -2.28 6.59 2.11
CA THR A 10 -2.78 7.23 0.90
C THR A 10 -4.30 7.28 0.93
N LYS A 11 -4.86 8.43 0.54
CA LYS A 11 -6.30 8.61 0.34
C LYS A 11 -6.71 8.46 -1.13
N SER A 12 -5.75 8.39 -2.05
CA SER A 12 -5.99 8.33 -3.49
C SER A 12 -6.24 6.91 -4.00
N VAL A 13 -6.00 5.89 -3.17
CA VAL A 13 -6.20 4.50 -3.57
C VAL A 13 -7.49 3.94 -2.99
N PHE A 14 -8.27 3.33 -3.89
CA PHE A 14 -9.52 2.68 -3.58
C PHE A 14 -9.28 1.17 -3.48
N CYS A 15 -9.88 0.54 -2.48
CA CYS A 15 -9.83 -0.91 -2.40
C CYS A 15 -10.76 -1.53 -3.45
N GLU A 16 -10.23 -2.40 -4.31
CA GLU A 16 -10.98 -3.05 -5.39
C GLU A 16 -12.07 -4.00 -4.87
N LYS A 17 -11.95 -4.46 -3.62
CA LYS A 17 -12.89 -5.39 -2.98
C LYS A 17 -14.11 -4.72 -2.37
N CYS A 18 -13.91 -3.59 -1.70
CA CYS A 18 -14.96 -2.92 -0.92
C CYS A 18 -15.21 -1.47 -1.36
N ASN A 19 -14.52 -1.01 -2.39
CA ASN A 19 -14.55 0.34 -2.94
C ASN A 19 -14.30 1.47 -1.92
N HIS A 20 -13.70 1.12 -0.77
CA HIS A 20 -13.44 2.06 0.31
C HIS A 20 -12.27 2.98 -0.03
N ARG A 21 -12.42 4.27 0.26
CA ARG A 21 -11.37 5.29 0.13
C ARG A 21 -10.47 5.27 1.36
N GLY A 22 -9.25 4.79 1.19
CA GLY A 22 -8.25 4.78 2.24
C GLY A 22 -7.55 3.43 2.34
N ALA A 23 -6.28 3.44 1.96
CA ALA A 23 -5.37 2.33 2.13
C ALA A 23 -4.10 2.80 2.83
N VAL A 24 -3.58 1.92 3.66
CA VAL A 24 -2.28 2.07 4.33
C VAL A 24 -1.25 1.33 3.48
N TYR A 25 -0.13 1.97 3.20
CA TYR A 25 0.94 1.33 2.43
C TYR A 25 2.27 1.39 3.14
N TYR A 26 3.14 0.45 2.79
CA TYR A 26 4.49 0.39 3.30
C TYR A 26 5.42 -0.20 2.24
N GLN A 27 6.65 0.29 2.21
CA GLN A 27 7.71 -0.27 1.41
C GLN A 27 8.41 -1.35 2.26
N PRO A 28 8.33 -2.64 1.89
CA PRO A 28 9.14 -3.66 2.52
C PRO A 28 10.61 -3.39 2.20
N LYS A 29 11.50 -3.80 3.11
CA LYS A 29 12.94 -3.69 2.87
C LYS A 29 13.28 -4.42 1.57
N PRO A 30 14.03 -3.79 0.66
CA PRO A 30 14.46 -4.46 -0.55
C PRO A 30 15.22 -5.72 -0.14
N THR A 31 14.75 -6.89 -0.59
CA THR A 31 15.49 -8.12 -0.39
C THR A 31 16.70 -8.03 -1.32
N ALA A 32 17.91 -8.01 -0.77
CA ALA A 32 19.18 -7.83 -1.48
C ALA A 32 19.46 -8.82 -2.63
N ARG A 33 18.54 -9.76 -2.89
CA ARG A 33 18.69 -10.84 -3.85
C ARG A 33 18.16 -10.53 -5.25
N ARG A 34 17.46 -9.41 -5.46
CA ARG A 34 17.12 -8.93 -6.81
C ARG A 34 17.02 -7.42 -6.81
N GLU A 35 17.38 -6.83 -7.94
CA GLU A 35 17.11 -5.47 -8.39
C GLU A 35 15.58 -5.22 -8.51
N GLU A 36 14.84 -5.52 -7.46
CA GLU A 36 13.40 -5.39 -7.41
C GLU A 36 13.12 -3.91 -7.09
N GLY A 37 12.74 -3.16 -8.13
CA GLY A 37 12.32 -1.77 -8.03
C GLY A 37 11.33 -1.53 -6.90
N LEU A 38 11.22 -0.27 -6.48
CA LEU A 38 10.42 0.19 -5.34
C LEU A 38 9.03 -0.47 -5.28
N ARG A 39 8.90 -1.55 -4.51
CA ARG A 39 7.64 -2.28 -4.32
C ARG A 39 6.90 -1.72 -3.12
N LEU A 40 5.64 -1.34 -3.28
CA LEU A 40 4.77 -0.90 -2.18
C LEU A 40 3.70 -1.95 -1.92
N THR A 41 3.47 -2.26 -0.65
CA THR A 41 2.37 -3.12 -0.22
C THR A 41 1.25 -2.26 0.33
N PHE A 42 0.07 -2.34 -0.27
CA PHE A 42 -1.15 -1.67 0.14
C PHE A 42 -2.03 -2.60 0.96
N VAL A 43 -2.71 -2.05 1.97
CA VAL A 43 -3.69 -2.75 2.78
C VAL A 43 -4.89 -1.83 3.00
N CYS A 44 -6.09 -2.36 2.78
CA CYS A 44 -7.34 -1.65 3.03
C CYS A 44 -7.51 -1.35 4.53
N CYS A 45 -7.92 -0.13 4.87
CA CYS A 45 -8.22 0.25 6.26
C CYS A 45 -9.56 -0.31 6.78
N ASN A 46 -10.38 -0.93 5.94
CA ASN A 46 -11.67 -1.47 6.37
C ASN A 46 -11.45 -2.80 7.13
N PRO A 47 -11.84 -2.89 8.42
CA PRO A 47 -11.66 -4.10 9.24
C PRO A 47 -12.44 -5.31 8.70
N ASN A 48 -13.51 -5.09 7.93
CA ASN A 48 -14.27 -6.16 7.29
C ASN A 48 -13.64 -6.66 5.98
N CYS A 49 -12.70 -5.92 5.40
CA CYS A 49 -12.10 -6.24 4.11
C CYS A 49 -10.71 -6.82 4.25
N GLY A 50 -9.80 -6.11 4.94
CA GLY A 50 -8.41 -6.53 5.12
C GLY A 50 -7.63 -6.81 3.83
N HIS A 51 -8.15 -6.40 2.67
CA HIS A 51 -7.55 -6.71 1.38
C HIS A 51 -6.15 -6.10 1.28
N ARG A 52 -5.18 -6.91 0.87
CA ARG A 52 -3.78 -6.51 0.71
C ARG A 52 -3.30 -6.83 -0.70
N TRP A 53 -2.63 -5.88 -1.33
CA TRP A 53 -2.07 -6.04 -2.67
C TRP A 53 -0.70 -5.39 -2.75
N ARG A 54 0.11 -5.83 -3.71
CA ARG A 54 1.48 -5.35 -3.93
C ARG A 54 1.53 -4.68 -5.28
N VAL A 55 2.06 -3.47 -5.33
CA VAL A 55 2.35 -2.76 -6.57
C VAL A 55 3.85 -2.59 -6.68
N ASN A 56 4.38 -2.81 -7.88
CA ASN A 56 5.83 -2.71 -8.15
C ASN A 56 6.19 -1.36 -8.78
N ASP A 57 5.18 -0.53 -9.06
CA ASP A 57 5.31 0.73 -9.77
C ASP A 57 4.59 1.84 -9.00
N ILE A 58 5.36 2.76 -8.43
CA ILE A 58 4.83 3.89 -7.65
C ILE A 58 4.29 4.98 -8.58
N GLU A 59 4.78 5.05 -9.82
CA GLU A 59 4.28 6.02 -10.80
C GLU A 59 2.80 5.80 -11.11
N PHE A 60 2.34 4.55 -11.15
CA PHE A 60 0.93 4.19 -11.30
C PHE A 60 0.00 4.83 -10.24
N LEU A 61 0.53 5.20 -9.06
CA LEU A 61 -0.23 5.87 -8.01
C LEU A 61 -0.27 7.39 -8.16
N ARG A 62 0.67 7.98 -8.91
CA ARG A 62 0.68 9.43 -9.20
C ARG A 62 -0.25 9.79 -10.36
N PHE A 63 -0.56 8.83 -11.25
CA PHE A 63 -1.32 9.07 -12.47
C PHE A 63 -2.82 8.71 -12.38
N ARG A 64 -3.37 8.46 -11.18
CA ARG A 64 -4.78 8.08 -11.00
C ARG A 64 -5.52 8.93 -9.98
#